data_AF-A0A2N1RL58-F1
#
_entry.id   AF-A0A2N1RL58-F1
#
_cell.length_a   1.000
_cell.length_b   1.000
_cell.length_c   1.000
_cell.angle_alpha   90.00
_cell.angle_beta   90.00
_cell.angle_gamma   90.00
#
_symmetry.space_group_name_H-M   'P 1'
#
loop_
_entity.id
_entity.type
_entity.pdbx_description
1 polymer ?
#
loop_
_entity_poly.entity_id
_entity_poly.type
_entity_poly.pdbx_seq_one_letter_code
_entity_poly.pdbx_strand_id
1 'polypeptide(L)' 'PSTRRLIDFGDLEQSYSILPAGNSGNVKSVHYGDQVNMFLNGEYRNINFSKEQIKNNTKHTMELMPLITAK' A
#
# COMPACT_ATOMS: atom_id res chain seq x y z
N PRO A 1 16.05 2.82 -9.13
CA PRO A 1 15.22 2.21 -8.06
C PRO A 1 13.75 2.64 -8.19
N SER A 2 12.84 1.68 -8.37
CA SER A 2 11.39 1.96 -8.56
C SER A 2 10.73 2.41 -7.26
N THR A 3 10.97 1.73 -6.14
CA THR A 3 10.40 2.07 -4.83
C THR A 3 11.41 2.81 -3.95
N ARG A 4 10.96 3.82 -3.18
CA ARG A 4 11.76 4.46 -2.10
C ARG A 4 11.10 4.20 -0.74
N ARG A 5 11.89 4.05 0.31
CA ARG A 5 11.42 3.81 1.69
C ARG A 5 12.29 4.54 2.70
N LEU A 6 11.65 5.01 3.77
CA LEU A 6 12.29 5.56 4.97
C LEU A 6 11.72 4.78 6.15
N ILE A 7 12.58 4.04 6.86
CA ILE A 7 12.16 3.16 7.95
C ILE A 7 12.71 3.72 9.26
N ASP A 8 11.79 4.05 10.17
CA ASP A 8 12.12 4.42 11.54
C ASP A 8 12.09 3.16 12.41
N PHE A 9 13.26 2.75 12.89
CA PHE A 9 13.41 1.56 13.74
C PHE A 9 12.96 1.79 15.19
N GLY A 10 12.80 3.04 15.63
CA GLY A 10 12.27 3.40 16.93
C GLY A 10 10.73 3.44 16.94
N ASP A 11 10.12 3.78 15.81
CA ASP A 11 8.67 3.77 15.62
C ASP A 11 8.27 3.36 14.19
N LEU A 12 7.95 2.08 14.02
CA LEU A 12 7.59 1.52 12.72
C LEU A 12 6.30 2.11 12.15
N GLU A 13 5.42 2.68 12.99
CA GLU A 13 4.18 3.32 12.54
C GLU A 13 4.44 4.65 11.82
N GLN A 14 5.61 5.26 12.06
CA GLN A 14 6.09 6.51 11.45
C GLN A 14 7.10 6.25 10.33
N SER A 15 6.92 5.14 9.61
CA SER A 15 7.71 4.81 8.43
C SER A 15 6.98 5.20 7.14
N TYR A 16 7.75 5.41 6.07
CA TYR A 16 7.25 5.97 4.83
C TYR A 16 7.70 5.16 3.61
N SER A 17 6.87 5.18 2.56
CA SER A 17 7.19 4.57 1.27
C SER A 17 6.57 5.35 0.12
N ILE A 18 7.11 5.17 -1.09
CA ILE A 18 6.51 5.71 -2.31
C ILE A 18 6.83 4.80 -3.50
N LEU A 19 5.83 4.61 -4.37
CA LEU A 19 5.98 3.94 -5.66
C LEU A 19 6.11 4.98 -6.79
N PRO A 20 6.75 4.65 -7.91
CA PRO A 20 6.94 5.61 -9.01
C PRO A 20 5.65 5.83 -9.82
N ALA A 21 4.67 4.93 -9.68
CA ALA A 21 3.37 4.98 -10.35
C ALA A 21 2.24 4.74 -9.36
N GLY A 22 1.80 3.50 -9.18
CA GLY A 22 0.77 3.13 -8.22
C GLY A 22 0.85 1.64 -7.89
N ASN A 23 -0.05 1.15 -7.04
CA ASN A 23 -0.04 -0.25 -6.61
C ASN A 23 -0.58 -1.21 -7.70
N SER A 24 -1.38 -0.73 -8.64
CA SER A 24 -2.01 -1.57 -9.67
C SER A 24 -1.27 -1.50 -11.00
N GLY A 25 -1.08 -2.64 -11.65
CA GLY A 25 -0.62 -2.70 -13.05
C GLY A 25 -1.74 -2.56 -14.09
N ASN A 26 -3.01 -2.50 -13.66
CA ASN A 26 -4.15 -2.36 -14.57
C ASN A 26 -4.37 -0.89 -14.92
N VAL A 27 -4.23 -0.51 -16.19
CA VAL A 27 -4.39 0.87 -16.71
C VAL A 27 -5.73 1.52 -16.40
N LYS A 28 -6.78 0.74 -16.12
CA LYS A 28 -8.11 1.24 -15.74
C LYS A 28 -8.29 1.38 -14.23
N SER A 29 -7.31 0.97 -13.43
CA SER A 29 -7.36 1.10 -11.98
C SER A 29 -7.12 2.55 -11.56
N VAL A 30 -7.88 3.02 -10.58
CA VAL A 30 -7.58 4.29 -9.89
C VAL A 30 -6.21 4.28 -9.21
N HIS A 31 -5.67 3.08 -8.93
CA HIS A 31 -4.35 2.89 -8.30
C HIS A 31 -3.23 2.59 -9.31
N TYR A 32 -3.43 2.88 -10.60
CA TYR A 32 -2.40 2.68 -11.63
C TYR A 32 -1.26 3.69 -11.54
N GLY A 33 -1.60 4.96 -11.31
CA GLY A 33 -0.66 6.10 -11.32
C GLY A 33 -0.90 7.10 -10.19
N ASP A 34 -1.55 6.68 -9.11
CA ASP A 34 -1.98 7.56 -8.01
C ASP A 34 -0.84 8.16 -7.18
N GLN A 35 0.38 7.64 -7.32
CA GLN A 35 1.58 8.13 -6.62
C GLN A 35 2.58 8.84 -7.55
N VAL A 36 2.31 8.96 -8.87
CA VAL A 36 3.25 9.55 -9.84
C VAL A 36 3.70 10.96 -9.43
N ASN A 37 2.75 11.85 -9.15
CA ASN A 37 3.06 13.24 -8.80
C ASN A 37 3.85 13.34 -7.49
N MET A 38 3.45 12.57 -6.46
CA MET A 38 4.17 12.51 -5.18
C MET A 38 5.61 12.03 -5.39
N PHE A 39 5.82 10.98 -6.18
CA PHE A 39 7.15 10.45 -6.46
C PHE A 39 8.05 11.47 -7.18
N LEU A 40 7.51 12.18 -8.16
CA LEU A 40 8.21 13.22 -8.92
C LEU A 40 8.58 14.42 -8.03
N ASN A 41 7.72 14.77 -7.07
CA ASN A 41 7.96 15.83 -6.09
C ASN A 41 8.88 15.40 -4.94
N GLY A 42 9.29 14.13 -4.88
CA GLY A 42 10.09 13.61 -3.76
C GLY A 42 9.30 13.41 -2.46
N GLU A 43 7.97 13.38 -2.55
CA GLU A 43 7.07 13.16 -1.43
C GLU A 43 6.94 11.66 -1.11
N TYR A 44 6.46 11.38 0.10
CA TYR A 44 6.25 10.03 0.61
C TYR A 44 4.87 9.91 1.25
N ARG A 45 4.39 8.68 1.37
CA ARG A 45 3.19 8.34 2.16
C ARG A 45 3.55 7.42 3.31
N ASN A 46 2.79 7.49 4.41
CA ASN A 46 2.94 6.56 5.52
C ASN A 46 2.70 5.12 5.05
N ILE A 47 3.44 4.19 5.65
CA ILE A 47 3.09 2.78 5.62
C ILE A 47 2.11 2.51 6.76
N ASN A 48 1.07 1.74 6.49
CA ASN A 48 0.18 1.24 7.53
C ASN A 48 0.81 -0.03 8.09
N PHE A 49 1.45 0.05 9.25
CA PHE A 49 2.19 -1.07 9.84
C PHE A 49 1.35 -1.82 10.88
N SER A 50 0.72 -1.09 11.81
CA SER A 50 -0.04 -1.72 12.88
C SER A 50 -1.42 -2.19 12.44
N LYS A 51 -2.00 -3.13 13.19
CA LYS A 51 -3.36 -3.65 12.93
C LYS A 51 -4.39 -2.53 12.92
N GLU A 52 -4.23 -1.54 13.79
CA GLU A 52 -5.14 -0.39 13.88
C GLU A 52 -5.01 0.53 12.65
N GLN A 53 -3.78 0.88 12.26
CA GLN A 53 -3.54 1.65 11.04
C GLN A 53 -4.09 0.94 9.80
N ILE A 54 -3.88 -0.37 9.67
CA ILE A 54 -4.40 -1.18 8.56
C ILE A 54 -5.94 -1.14 8.57
N LYS A 55 -6.57 -1.39 9.73
CA LYS A 55 -8.04 -1.37 9.86
C LYS A 55 -8.62 -0.02 9.48
N ASN A 56 -8.05 1.08 9.99
CA ASN A 56 -8.55 2.43 9.76
C ASN A 56 -8.36 2.92 8.31
N ASN A 57 -7.38 2.37 7.58
CA ASN A 57 -7.07 2.78 6.21
C ASN A 57 -7.53 1.79 5.13
N THR A 58 -8.09 0.64 5.51
CA THR A 58 -8.59 -0.36 4.54
C THR A 58 -9.76 0.21 3.73
N LYS A 59 -9.69 0.07 2.40
CA LYS A 59 -10.78 0.45 1.48
C LYS A 59 -11.62 -0.73 1.03
N HIS A 60 -10.98 -1.88 0.81
CA HIS A 60 -11.62 -3.10 0.37
C HIS A 60 -10.96 -4.32 1.03
N THR A 61 -11.77 -5.33 1.33
CA THR A 61 -11.32 -6.61 1.89
C THR A 61 -11.80 -7.74 0.99
N MET A 62 -10.94 -8.71 0.75
CA MET A 62 -11.29 -9.96 0.07
C MET A 62 -10.96 -11.12 1.00
N GLU A 63 -11.96 -11.92 1.32
CA GLU A 63 -11.80 -13.14 2.11
C GLU A 63 -11.76 -14.33 1.15
N LEU A 64 -10.67 -15.08 1.20
CA LEU A 64 -10.48 -16.28 0.39
C LEU A 64 -10.79 -17.50 1.26
N MET A 65 -11.89 -18.18 0.96
CA MET A 65 -12.28 -19.41 1.63
C MET A 65 -11.95 -20.62 0.76
N PRO A 66 -11.47 -21.72 1.34
CA PRO A 66 -11.31 -22.96 0.59
C PRO A 66 -12.68 -23.47 0.12
N LEU A 67 -12.71 -24.12 -1.03
CA LEU A 67 -13.89 -24.86 -1.44
C LEU A 67 -14.05 -26.06 -0.50
N ILE A 68 -15.10 -26.07 0.33
CA ILE A 68 -15.44 -27.23 1.14
C ILE A 68 -16.25 -28.18 0.25
N THR A 69 -15.59 -29.18 -0.33
CA THR A 69 -16.30 -30.27 -1.02
C THR A 69 -16.78 -31.27 0.04
N ALA A 70 -18.09 -31.41 0.20
CA ALA A 70 -18.66 -32.50 1.01
C ALA A 70 -18.27 -33.85 0.39
N LYS A 71 -17.92 -34.81 1.25
CA LYS A 71 -17.50 -36.16 0.84
C LYS A 71 -18.69 -37.03 0.47
#